data_AF-A0A8T7EVP0-F1
#
_entry.id   AF-A0A8T7EVP0-F1
#
_cell.length_a   1.000
_cell.length_b   1.000
_cell.length_c   1.000
_cell.angle_alpha   90.00
_cell.angle_beta   90.00
_cell.angle_gamma   90.00
#
_symmetry.space_group_name_H-M   'P 1'
#
loop_
_entity.id
_entity.type
_entity.pdbx_description
1 polymer ?
#
loop_
_entity_poly.entity_id
_entity_poly.type
_entity_poly.pdbx_seq_one_letter_code
_entity_poly.pdbx_strand_id
1 'polypeptide(L)'
;MSVLILPDIATEDRLLAHARRGDQAAIMQIYEAYFTPIYQYIRLRVDDTMTAEDLASDVFVKLINALRGTSAPRTSLRGWLFRVARSAVADASGAKGACLTRRTG
;
A
#
# COMPACT_ATOMS: atom_id res chain seq x y z
N MET A 1 -11.86 8.05 16.74
CA MET A 1 -11.33 9.18 15.93
C MET A 1 -9.83 9.00 15.82
N SER A 2 -9.38 8.08 14.97
CA SER A 2 -7.94 7.80 14.79
C SER A 2 -7.39 8.87 13.85
N VAL A 3 -6.60 9.78 14.39
CA VAL A 3 -5.95 10.81 13.58
C VAL A 3 -5.01 10.11 12.62
N LEU A 4 -5.22 10.29 11.31
CA LEU A 4 -4.29 9.86 10.28
C LEU A 4 -3.06 10.76 10.34
N ILE A 5 -2.14 10.48 11.26
CA ILE A 5 -0.84 11.13 11.31
C ILE A 5 0.02 10.46 10.24
N LEU A 6 0.00 11.00 9.02
CA LEU A 6 1.06 10.67 8.07
C LEU A 6 2.35 11.37 8.49
N PRO A 7 3.51 10.70 8.39
CA PRO A 7 4.80 11.32 8.66
C PRO A 7 5.01 12.53 7.74
N ASP A 8 5.71 13.54 8.26
CA ASP A 8 6.10 14.69 7.45
C ASP A 8 6.99 14.27 6.26
N ILE A 9 6.87 14.99 5.14
CA ILE A 9 7.56 14.67 3.88
C ILE A 9 9.08 14.59 4.08
N ALA A 10 9.65 15.41 4.97
CA ALA A 10 11.09 15.40 5.26
C ALA A 10 11.52 14.13 6.02
N THR A 11 10.64 13.58 6.87
CA THR A 11 10.86 12.32 7.58
C THR A 11 10.69 11.13 6.63
N GLU A 12 9.74 11.22 5.69
CA GLU A 12 9.50 10.23 4.62
C GLU A 12 10.76 9.96 3.79
N ASP A 13 11.45 11.01 3.32
CA ASP A 13 12.67 10.88 2.51
C ASP A 13 13.80 10.17 3.26
N ARG A 14 14.01 10.54 4.53
CA ARG A 14 15.00 9.88 5.38
C ARG A 14 14.66 8.42 5.59
N LEU A 15 13.42 8.11 5.95
CA LEU A 15 12.96 6.72 6.15
C LEU A 15 13.10 5.90 4.86
N LEU A 16 12.80 6.47 3.69
CA LEU A 16 13.02 5.81 2.40
C LEU A 16 14.50 5.52 2.13
N ALA A 17 15.39 6.47 2.44
CA ALA A 17 16.83 6.29 2.28
C ALA A 17 17.40 5.22 3.21
N HIS A 18 16.83 5.04 4.40
CA HIS A 18 17.17 3.95 5.32
C HIS A 18 16.57 2.61 4.87
N ALA A 19 15.29 2.59 4.49
CA ALA A 19 14.59 1.40 4.01
C ALA A 19 15.27 0.79 2.78
N ARG A 20 15.76 1.63 1.84
CA ARG A 20 16.54 1.19 0.68
C ARG A 20 17.86 0.49 1.02
N ARG A 21 18.43 0.77 2.19
CA ARG A 21 19.62 0.07 2.69
C ARG A 21 19.27 -1.25 3.40
N GLY A 22 18.00 -1.63 3.42
CA GLY A 22 17.52 -2.81 4.12
C GLY A 22 17.29 -2.59 5.62
N ASP A 23 17.24 -1.34 6.07
CA ASP A 23 16.98 -1.02 7.48
C ASP A 23 15.53 -1.40 7.84
N GLN A 24 15.39 -2.48 8.61
CA GLN A 24 14.09 -3.00 9.01
C GLN A 24 13.31 -2.02 9.89
N ALA A 25 13.99 -1.22 10.71
CA ALA A 25 13.33 -0.26 11.59
C ALA A 25 12.68 0.88 10.78
N ALA A 26 13.33 1.32 9.71
CA ALA A 26 12.76 2.31 8.81
C ALA A 26 11.57 1.75 8.01
N ILE A 27 11.68 0.50 7.54
CA ILE A 27 10.58 -0.19 6.85
C ILE A 27 9.37 -0.35 7.77
N MET A 28 9.60 -0.72 9.04
CA MET A 28 8.52 -0.91 10.01
C MET A 28 7.81 0.41 10.34
N GLN A 29 8.56 1.49 10.53
CA GLN A 29 7.97 2.82 10.75
C GLN A 29 7.10 3.27 9.57
N ILE A 30 7.58 3.05 8.34
CA ILE A 30 6.78 3.31 7.14
C ILE A 30 5.52 2.44 7.16
N TYR A 31 5.65 1.14 7.42
CA TYR A 31 4.52 0.24 7.47
C TYR A 31 3.45 0.70 8.47
N GLU A 32 3.80 0.97 9.72
CA GLU A 32 2.86 1.39 10.75
C GLU A 32 2.17 2.73 10.41
N ALA A 33 2.94 3.67 9.85
CA ALA A 33 2.42 4.96 9.43
C ALA A 33 1.39 4.86 8.30
N TYR A 34 1.61 3.98 7.31
CA TYR A 34 0.72 3.83 6.16
C TYR A 34 -0.34 2.75 6.32
N PHE A 35 -0.17 1.82 7.26
CA PHE A 35 -1.09 0.71 7.44
C PHE A 35 -2.50 1.19 7.76
N THR A 36 -2.61 2.02 8.79
CA THR A 36 -3.88 2.59 9.26
C THR A 36 -4.62 3.40 8.18
N PRO A 37 -4.01 4.43 7.53
CA PRO A 37 -4.70 5.23 6.53
C PRO A 37 -5.15 4.43 5.31
N ILE A 38 -4.36 3.46 4.86
CA ILE A 38 -4.69 2.66 3.68
C ILE A 38 -5.79 1.67 3.97
N TYR A 39 -5.70 0.95 5.09
CA TYR A 39 -6.75 0.04 5.51
C TYR A 39 -8.08 0.76 5.68
N GLN A 40 -8.09 1.93 6.33
CA GLN A 40 -9.28 2.76 6.45
C GLN A 40 -9.79 3.24 5.08
N TYR A 41 -8.90 3.69 4.19
CA TYR A 41 -9.29 4.12 2.85
C TYR A 41 -9.98 2.99 2.06
N ILE A 42 -9.47 1.76 2.13
CA ILE A 42 -10.04 0.59 1.46
C ILE A 42 -11.38 0.22 2.11
N ARG A 43 -11.45 0.14 3.44
CA ARG A 43 -12.68 -0.15 4.20
C ARG A 43 -13.80 0.87 3.96
N LEU A 44 -13.46 2.13 3.70
CA LEU A 44 -14.43 3.16 3.32
C LEU A 44 -14.98 3.01 1.89
N ARG A 45 -14.34 2.18 1.05
CA ARG A 45 -14.71 1.99 -0.37
C ARG A 45 -15.25 0.59 -0.66
N VAL A 46 -14.90 -0.39 0.17
CA VAL A 46 -15.26 -1.79 0.01
C VAL A 46 -16.05 -2.20 1.24
N ASP A 47 -17.33 -2.50 1.02
CA ASP A 47 -18.26 -2.93 2.08
C ASP A 47 -17.92 -4.33 2.60
N ASP A 48 -17.46 -5.20 1.70
CA ASP A 48 -17.06 -6.56 2.03
C ASP A 48 -15.72 -6.59 2.77
N THR A 49 -15.74 -7.10 4.01
CA THR A 49 -14.56 -7.12 4.88
C THR A 49 -13.46 -8.03 4.31
N MET A 50 -13.84 -9.19 3.75
CA MET A 50 -12.89 -10.16 3.20
C MET A 50 -12.15 -9.57 1.99
N THR A 51 -12.88 -8.91 1.10
CA THR A 51 -12.31 -8.20 -0.05
C THR A 51 -11.42 -7.04 0.40
N ALA A 52 -11.82 -6.29 1.43
CA ALA A 52 -11.01 -5.19 1.95
C ALA A 52 -9.65 -5.68 2.52
N GLU A 53 -9.64 -6.81 3.23
CA GLU A 53 -8.43 -7.42 3.77
C GLU A 53 -7.49 -7.94 2.68
N ASP A 54 -8.04 -8.57 1.64
CA ASP A 54 -7.28 -9.05 0.48
C ASP A 54 -6.60 -7.89 -0.26
N LEU A 55 -7.37 -6.82 -0.55
CA LEU A 55 -6.84 -5.63 -1.20
C LEU A 55 -5.80 -4.90 -0.36
N ALA A 56 -6.02 -4.80 0.95
CA ALA A 56 -5.04 -4.22 1.84
C ALA A 56 -3.73 -5.00 1.77
N SER A 57 -3.80 -6.34 1.83
CA SER A 57 -2.64 -7.22 1.70
C SER A 57 -1.89 -7.02 0.37
N ASP A 58 -2.59 -6.96 -0.77
CA ASP A 58 -1.95 -6.71 -2.07
C ASP A 58 -1.21 -5.36 -2.12
N VAL A 59 -1.82 -4.30 -1.58
CA VAL A 59 -1.19 -2.97 -1.49
C VAL A 59 0.06 -3.02 -0.62
N PHE A 60 0.03 -3.71 0.52
CA PHE A 60 1.20 -3.83 1.41
C PHE A 60 2.31 -4.69 0.82
N VAL A 61 1.99 -5.77 0.12
CA VAL A 61 3.00 -6.58 -0.59
C VAL A 61 3.72 -5.72 -1.63
N LYS A 62 2.98 -4.92 -2.39
CA LYS A 62 3.56 -3.96 -3.34
C LYS A 62 4.43 -2.93 -2.64
N LEU A 63 3.99 -2.41 -1.48
CA LEU A 63 4.78 -1.49 -0.67
C LEU A 63 6.13 -2.10 -0.25
N ILE A 64 6.13 -3.29 0.36
CA ILE A 64 7.36 -3.95 0.81
C ILE A 64 8.28 -4.23 -0.37
N ASN A 65 7.74 -4.70 -1.50
CA ASN A 65 8.51 -4.92 -2.72
C ASN A 65 9.10 -3.62 -3.28
N ALA A 66 8.36 -2.51 -3.22
CA ALA A 66 8.86 -1.21 -3.63
C ALA A 66 9.98 -0.72 -2.71
N LEU A 67 9.85 -0.91 -1.39
CA LEU A 67 10.86 -0.53 -0.39
C LEU A 67 12.15 -1.36 -0.49
N ARG A 68 12.02 -2.67 -0.77
CA ARG A 68 13.16 -3.59 -0.93
C ARG A 68 13.81 -3.51 -2.33
N GLY A 69 13.07 -3.06 -3.33
CA GLY A 69 13.53 -2.98 -4.72
C GLY A 69 13.79 -1.56 -5.21
N THR A 70 14.05 -1.44 -6.52
CA THR A 70 14.31 -0.15 -7.20
C THR A 70 13.03 0.61 -7.57
N SER A 71 11.84 0.03 -7.30
CA SER A 71 10.56 0.59 -7.76
C SER A 71 9.96 1.65 -6.81
N ALA A 72 10.55 1.87 -5.63
CA ALA A 72 10.12 2.97 -4.76
C ALA A 72 10.28 4.32 -5.50
N PRO A 73 9.19 5.12 -5.60
CA PRO A 73 9.23 6.41 -6.26
C PRO A 73 10.25 7.34 -5.60
N ARG A 74 11.02 8.07 -6.40
CA ARG A 74 12.05 8.99 -5.89
C ARG A 74 11.49 10.25 -5.23
N THR A 75 10.19 10.50 -5.32
CA THR A 75 9.62 11.83 -5.02
C THR A 75 8.49 11.83 -3.99
N SER A 76 7.67 10.78 -3.87
CA SER A 76 6.57 10.72 -2.90
C SER A 76 6.04 9.29 -2.73
N LEU A 77 6.32 8.67 -1.58
CA LEU A 77 5.80 7.35 -1.25
C LEU A 77 4.28 7.40 -1.10
N ARG A 78 3.78 8.41 -0.38
CA ARG A 78 2.35 8.68 -0.21
C ARG A 78 1.54 8.65 -1.51
N GLY A 79 1.97 9.40 -2.53
CA GLY A 79 1.23 9.56 -3.78
C GLY A 79 1.18 8.27 -4.59
N TRP A 80 2.28 7.51 -4.55
CA TRP A 80 2.33 6.17 -5.15
C TRP A 80 1.44 5.18 -4.39
N LEU A 81 1.45 5.20 -3.06
CA LEU A 81 0.60 4.34 -2.22
C LEU A 81 -0.89 4.56 -2.48
N PHE A 82 -1.33 5.81 -2.52
CA PHE A 82 -2.72 6.14 -2.87
C PHE A 82 -3.07 5.71 -4.31
N ARG A 83 -2.13 5.80 -5.25
CA ARG A 83 -2.33 5.29 -6.61
C ARG A 83 -2.49 3.76 -6.62
N VAL A 84 -1.65 3.04 -5.88
CA VAL A 84 -1.73 1.57 -5.77
C VAL A 84 -3.04 1.15 -5.09
N ALA A 85 -3.41 1.77 -3.97
CA ALA A 85 -4.68 1.51 -3.28
C ALA A 85 -5.89 1.80 -4.17
N ARG A 86 -5.87 2.93 -4.91
CA ARG A 86 -6.92 3.23 -5.88
C ARG A 86 -7.01 2.18 -6.97
N SER A 87 -5.87 1.73 -7.51
CA SER A 87 -5.83 0.68 -8.53
C SER A 87 -6.39 -0.63 -8.01
N ALA A 88 -6.05 -1.01 -6.78
CA ALA A 88 -6.55 -2.22 -6.13
C ALA A 88 -8.08 -2.17 -5.95
N VAL A 89 -8.62 -1.05 -5.45
CA VAL A 89 -10.07 -0.85 -5.31
C VAL A 89 -10.78 -0.87 -6.68
N ALA A 90 -10.17 -0.25 -7.70
CA ALA A 90 -10.71 -0.26 -9.06
C ALA A 90 -10.71 -1.66 -9.67
N ASP A 91 -9.66 -2.44 -9.42
CA ASP A 91 -9.54 -3.84 -9.85
C ASP A 91 -10.61 -4.71 -9.20
N ALA A 92 -10.80 -4.62 -7.87
CA ALA A 92 -11.90 -5.33 -7.20
C ALA A 92 -13.29 -4.97 -7.73
N SER A 93 -13.49 -3.72 -8.11
CA SER A 93 -14.76 -3.25 -8.68
C SER A 93 -14.96 -3.74 -10.11
N GLY A 94 -13.89 -3.89 -10.90
CA GLY A 94 -13.91 -4.42 -12.26
C GLY A 94 -13.88 -5.95 -12.35
N ALA A 95 -13.31 -6.62 -11.35
CA ALA A 95 -13.11 -8.07 -11.32
C ALA A 95 -14.38 -8.87 -11.01
N LYS A 96 -15.51 -8.21 -10.71
CA LYS A 96 -16.84 -8.86 -10.71
C LYS A 96 -17.24 -9.44 -12.08
N GLY A 97 -16.48 -9.15 -13.15
CA GLY A 97 -16.62 -9.78 -14.47
C GLY A 97 -15.56 -10.82 -14.84
N ALA A 98 -14.54 -11.07 -14.02
CA ALA A 98 -13.38 -11.89 -14.39
C ALA A 98 -13.19 -13.11 -13.49
N CYS A 99 -14.28 -13.81 -13.13
CA CYS A 99 -14.18 -15.14 -12.52
C CYS A 99 -13.64 -16.21 -13.50
N LEU A 100 -13.32 -15.87 -14.75
CA LEU A 100 -12.86 -16.79 -15.79
C LEU A 100 -11.85 -16.00 -16.64
N THR A 101 -10.55 -16.30 -16.60
CA THR A 101 -9.78 -17.04 -17.64
C THR A 101 -8.28 -17.06 -17.27
N ARG A 102 -7.70 -18.26 -17.33
CA ARG A 102 -6.26 -18.66 -17.39
C ARG A 102 -5.52 -18.77 -16.04
N ARG A 103 -5.24 -19.97 -15.50
CA ARG A 103 -4.53 -21.17 -16.01
C ARG A 103 -3.01 -20.99 -16.03
N THR A 104 -2.33 -21.80 -15.22
CA THR A 104 -1.32 -22.82 -15.62
C THR A 104 -1.03 -23.63 -14.36
N GLY A 105 -1.03 -24.95 -14.33
CA GLY A 105 -0.87 -25.97 -15.36
C GLY A 105 -0.23 -27.16 -14.66
#